data_AF-A0AAW0WS90-F1
#
_entry.id   AF-A0AAW0WS90-F1
#
_cell.length_a   1.000
_cell.length_b   1.000
_cell.length_c   1.000
_cell.angle_alpha   90.00
_cell.angle_beta   90.00
_cell.angle_gamma   90.00
#
_symmetry.space_group_name_H-M   'P 1'
#
loop_
_entity.id
_entity.type
_entity.pdbx_description
1 polymer ?
#
loop_
_entity_poly.entity_id
_entity_poly.type
_entity_poly.pdbx_seq_one_letter_code
_entity_poly.pdbx_strand_id
1 'polypeptide(L)'
;VGVHWGTFEGERNVGFMFLVETALGRMKYIKMGNSSLTHPPEGFSSIAAKGRLEPDPSKDKIQMLDNMRVIIPIGPPEPQREFEASGFLHSEYVIYNEGQARLRYLAKFSFA
;
A
#
# COMPACT_ATOMS: atom_id res chain seq x y z
N VAL A 1 10.00 7.89 1.42
CA VAL A 1 9.37 8.84 0.48
C VAL A 1 10.45 9.76 -0.06
N GLY A 2 10.79 9.66 -1.35
CA GLY A 2 11.80 10.53 -1.96
C GLY A 2 11.16 11.86 -2.35
N VAL A 3 11.75 12.98 -1.93
CA VAL A 3 11.33 14.31 -2.36
C VAL A 3 12.08 14.60 -3.66
N HIS A 4 11.38 14.71 -4.78
CA HIS A 4 11.97 15.17 -6.04
C HIS A 4 11.71 16.66 -6.19
N TRP A 5 12.79 17.45 -6.14
CA TRP A 5 12.77 18.86 -6.54
C TRP A 5 13.14 18.92 -8.02
N GLY A 6 12.18 19.25 -8.89
CA GLY A 6 12.39 19.37 -10.32
C GLY A 6 11.19 20.04 -11.01
N THR A 7 11.40 20.55 -12.21
CA THR A 7 10.32 21.04 -13.07
C THR A 7 9.92 19.96 -14.07
N PHE A 8 8.62 19.68 -14.20
CA PHE A 8 8.10 18.80 -15.24
C PHE A 8 7.30 19.64 -16.22
N GLU A 9 7.73 19.71 -17.49
CA GLU A 9 7.07 20.52 -18.53
C GLU A 9 6.83 22.00 -18.14
N GLY A 10 7.70 22.55 -17.30
CA GLY A 10 7.58 23.94 -16.80
C GLY A 10 6.74 24.09 -15.52
N GLU A 11 6.07 23.03 -15.05
CA GLU A 11 5.35 23.02 -13.77
C GLU A 11 6.33 22.78 -12.60
N ARG A 12 6.10 23.47 -11.48
CA ARG A 12 6.82 23.29 -10.21
C ARG A 12 5.99 22.44 -9.25
N ASN A 13 6.65 21.87 -8.24
CA ASN A 13 6.01 21.08 -7.19
C ASN A 13 5.16 19.93 -7.74
N VAL A 14 5.69 19.20 -8.72
CA VAL A 14 5.01 18.05 -9.32
C VAL A 14 5.51 16.76 -8.68
N GLY A 15 4.58 15.92 -8.23
CA GLY A 15 4.80 14.57 -7.74
C GLY A 15 4.18 13.53 -8.68
N PHE A 16 4.73 12.32 -8.61
CA PHE A 16 4.19 11.16 -9.31
C PHE A 16 3.99 10.01 -8.33
N MET A 17 2.90 9.27 -8.49
CA MET A 17 2.59 8.09 -7.67
C MET A 17 2.05 6.98 -8.56
N PHE A 18 2.56 5.76 -8.38
CA PHE A 18 1.99 4.59 -9.02
C PHE A 18 0.83 4.04 -8.20
N LEU A 19 -0.22 3.60 -8.90
CA LEU A 19 -1.20 2.66 -8.35
C LEU A 19 -0.88 1.28 -8.91
N VAL A 20 -0.58 0.36 -7.99
CA VAL A 20 -0.06 -0.97 -8.30
C VAL A 20 -1.07 -2.01 -7.86
N GLU A 21 -1.56 -2.81 -8.79
CA GLU A 21 -2.31 -4.01 -8.45
C GLU A 21 -1.34 -5.01 -7.81
N THR A 22 -1.68 -5.47 -6.60
CA THR A 22 -0.81 -6.34 -5.81
C THR A 22 -1.53 -7.60 -5.39
N ALA A 23 -1.00 -8.76 -5.78
CA ALA A 23 -1.47 -10.07 -5.35
C ALA A 23 -0.94 -10.39 -3.94
N LEU A 24 -1.61 -9.85 -2.91
CA LEU A 24 -1.17 -9.98 -1.52
C LEU A 24 -1.30 -11.42 -0.97
N GLY A 25 -2.25 -12.21 -1.46
CA GLY A 25 -2.48 -13.58 -0.98
C GLY A 25 -2.74 -13.62 0.53
N ARG A 26 -2.23 -14.65 1.22
CA ARG A 26 -2.35 -14.75 2.67
C ARG A 26 -1.30 -13.88 3.35
N MET A 27 -1.73 -12.83 4.03
CA MET A 27 -0.85 -11.87 4.71
C MET A 27 -0.49 -12.31 6.12
N LYS A 28 0.80 -12.18 6.50
CA LYS A 28 1.24 -12.24 7.90
C LYS A 28 1.24 -10.83 8.48
N TYR A 29 0.55 -10.64 9.61
CA TYR A 29 0.49 -9.34 10.28
C TYR A 29 1.62 -9.15 11.28
N ILE A 30 2.22 -7.97 11.28
CA ILE A 30 3.24 -7.54 12.23
C ILE A 30 2.91 -6.15 12.79
N LYS A 31 3.38 -5.85 14.01
CA LYS A 31 3.17 -4.57 14.72
C LYS A 31 4.47 -3.77 14.90
N MET A 32 5.62 -4.37 14.61
CA MET A 32 6.95 -3.76 14.71
C MET A 32 7.75 -4.11 13.47
N GLY A 33 8.55 -3.16 12.99
CA GLY A 33 9.40 -3.37 11.82
C GLY A 33 10.46 -4.44 12.08
N ASN A 34 10.71 -5.25 11.08
CA ASN A 34 11.80 -6.23 11.07
C ASN A 34 12.55 -6.11 9.73
N SER A 35 13.66 -5.40 9.75
CA SER A 35 14.49 -5.14 8.57
C SER A 35 15.22 -6.39 8.06
N SER A 36 15.25 -7.48 8.83
CA SER A 36 15.90 -8.73 8.44
C SER A 36 15.00 -9.65 7.61
N LEU A 37 13.73 -9.30 7.39
CA LEU A 37 12.81 -10.11 6.59
C LEU A 37 13.19 -10.06 5.11
N THR A 38 13.48 -11.23 4.53
CA THR A 38 13.76 -11.39 3.09
C THR A 38 12.70 -12.22 2.36
N HIS A 39 11.75 -12.80 3.09
CA HIS A 39 10.63 -13.60 2.61
C HIS A 39 9.52 -13.62 3.68
N PRO A 40 8.26 -13.91 3.32
CA PRO A 40 7.21 -14.12 4.31
C PRO A 40 7.40 -15.49 5.01
N PRO A 41 6.89 -15.69 6.24
CA PRO A 41 6.91 -16.99 6.89
C PRO A 41 6.16 -18.06 6.10
N GLU A 42 6.47 -19.33 6.38
CA GLU A 42 5.82 -20.46 5.71
C GLU A 42 4.28 -20.38 5.77
N GLY A 43 3.65 -20.61 4.62
CA GLY A 43 2.20 -20.54 4.46
C GLY A 43 1.64 -19.13 4.27
N PHE A 44 2.48 -18.09 4.19
CA PHE A 44 2.10 -16.72 3.88
C PHE A 44 2.71 -16.25 2.55
N SER A 45 2.06 -15.31 1.88
CA SER A 45 2.47 -14.76 0.58
C SER A 45 3.01 -13.33 0.67
N SER A 46 2.77 -12.65 1.79
CA SER A 46 3.14 -11.25 2.00
C SER A 46 3.13 -10.89 3.49
N ILE A 47 3.67 -9.72 3.81
CA ILE A 47 3.63 -9.11 5.13
C ILE A 47 2.72 -7.88 5.07
N ALA A 48 1.85 -7.71 6.06
CA ALA A 48 1.21 -6.43 6.34
C ALA A 48 1.71 -5.94 7.70
N ALA A 49 2.52 -4.88 7.68
CA ALA A 49 2.86 -4.12 8.86
C ALA A 49 1.65 -3.25 9.20
N LYS A 50 0.80 -3.73 10.11
CA LYS A 50 -0.52 -3.14 10.35
C LYS A 50 -0.38 -1.85 11.13
N GLY A 51 -0.90 -0.75 10.57
CA GLY A 51 -0.92 0.55 11.21
C GLY A 51 -1.94 0.65 12.33
N ARG A 52 -1.86 1.72 13.12
CA ARG A 52 -2.94 2.12 14.03
C ARG A 52 -4.19 2.59 13.29
N LEU A 53 -4.04 3.00 12.03
CA LEU A 53 -5.10 3.45 11.13
C LEU A 53 -5.14 2.60 9.84
N GLU A 54 -6.34 2.35 9.32
CA GLU A 54 -6.58 1.72 8.01
C GLU A 54 -7.77 2.41 7.34
N PRO A 55 -7.83 2.54 6.01
CA PRO A 55 -9.06 2.91 5.33
C PRO A 55 -10.25 2.04 5.78
N ASP A 56 -11.41 2.64 6.03
CA ASP A 56 -12.64 1.92 6.38
C ASP A 56 -12.97 0.87 5.30
N PRO A 57 -12.85 -0.44 5.61
CA PRO A 57 -13.06 -1.50 4.63
C PRO A 57 -14.52 -1.60 4.16
N SER A 58 -15.47 -1.01 4.90
CA SER A 58 -16.88 -0.94 4.46
C SER A 58 -17.08 -0.02 3.25
N LYS A 59 -16.09 0.84 2.94
CA LYS A 59 -16.11 1.75 1.79
C LYS A 59 -15.32 1.22 0.60
N ASP A 60 -14.67 0.07 0.74
CA ASP A 60 -13.89 -0.53 -0.33
C ASP A 60 -14.71 -0.65 -1.61
N LYS A 61 -14.09 -0.26 -2.73
CA LYS A 61 -14.65 -0.52 -4.06
C LYS A 61 -13.98 -1.73 -4.67
N ILE A 62 -14.76 -2.47 -5.45
CA ILE A 62 -14.23 -3.56 -6.28
C ILE A 62 -14.20 -3.07 -7.72
N GLN A 63 -13.02 -3.13 -8.33
CA GLN A 63 -12.80 -2.86 -9.73
C GLN A 63 -12.44 -4.16 -10.45
N MET A 64 -13.00 -4.37 -11.64
CA MET A 64 -12.56 -5.45 -12.52
C MET A 64 -11.36 -4.96 -13.34
N LEU A 65 -10.22 -5.62 -13.21
CA LEU A 65 -9.02 -5.41 -14.03
C LEU A 65 -8.62 -6.75 -14.64
N ASP A 66 -8.65 -6.88 -15.96
CA ASP A 66 -8.37 -8.14 -16.69
C ASP A 66 -9.15 -9.34 -16.13
N ASN A 67 -10.44 -9.16 -15.89
CA ASN A 67 -11.35 -10.16 -15.30
C ASN A 67 -10.99 -10.59 -13.86
N MET A 68 -10.06 -9.89 -13.20
CA MET A 68 -9.76 -10.06 -11.78
C MET A 68 -10.48 -9.01 -10.95
N ARG A 69 -11.02 -9.42 -9.80
CA ARG A 69 -11.57 -8.50 -8.79
C ARG A 69 -10.42 -7.90 -8.00
N VAL A 70 -10.25 -6.58 -8.09
CA VAL A 70 -9.24 -5.83 -7.36
C VAL A 70 -9.94 -4.89 -6.37
N ILE A 71 -9.51 -4.94 -5.12
CA ILE A 71 -10.03 -4.08 -4.05
C ILE A 71 -9.30 -2.73 -4.13
N ILE A 72 -10.06 -1.64 -4.07
CA ILE A 72 -9.57 -0.27 -4.00
C ILE A 72 -10.05 0.34 -2.67
N PRO A 73 -9.15 0.48 -1.68
CA PRO A 73 -9.47 1.14 -0.42
C PRO A 73 -9.68 2.64 -0.66
N ILE A 74 -10.88 3.15 -0.38
CA ILE A 74 -11.25 4.56 -0.58
C ILE A 74 -11.88 5.21 0.66
N GLY A 75 -12.01 4.44 1.75
CA GLY A 75 -12.57 4.93 3.01
C GLY A 75 -11.66 5.93 3.72
N PRO A 76 -12.22 6.76 4.63
CA PRO A 76 -11.40 7.54 5.55
C PRO A 76 -10.58 6.59 6.45
N PRO A 77 -9.42 7.03 6.95
CA PRO A 77 -8.63 6.23 7.89
C PRO A 77 -9.36 6.11 9.24
N GLU A 78 -9.59 4.88 9.68
CA GLU A 78 -10.25 4.54 10.94
C GLU A 78 -9.28 3.84 11.92
N PRO A 79 -9.43 4.03 13.25
CA PRO A 79 -8.65 3.35 14.25
C PRO A 79 -8.81 1.81 14.21
N GLN A 80 -7.69 1.11 14.26
CA GLN A 80 -7.66 -0.35 14.36
C GLN A 80 -7.38 -0.78 15.80
N ARG A 81 -8.43 -1.13 16.57
CA ARG A 81 -8.30 -1.50 17.99
C ARG A 81 -7.31 -2.65 18.24
N GLU A 82 -7.24 -3.64 17.35
CA GLU A 82 -6.28 -4.74 17.46
C GLU A 82 -4.82 -4.27 17.34
N PHE A 83 -4.58 -3.16 16.64
CA PHE A 83 -3.26 -2.64 16.29
C PHE A 83 -2.94 -1.31 16.97
N GLU A 84 -3.62 -0.94 18.07
CA GLU A 84 -3.40 0.36 18.75
C GLU A 84 -1.95 0.55 19.23
N ALA A 85 -1.30 -0.54 19.64
CA ALA A 85 0.09 -0.56 20.11
C ALA A 85 1.10 -0.78 18.97
N SER A 86 0.68 -0.68 17.71
CA SER A 86 1.58 -0.81 16.57
C SER A 86 2.54 0.36 16.49
N GLY A 87 3.81 0.06 16.13
CA GLY A 87 4.81 1.06 15.79
C GLY A 87 4.52 1.80 14.48
N PHE A 88 3.54 1.34 13.70
CA PHE A 88 3.14 1.93 12.43
C PHE A 88 1.89 2.81 12.61
N LEU A 89 1.87 4.02 12.03
CA LEU A 89 0.65 4.84 11.99
C LEU A 89 -0.31 4.34 10.90
N HIS A 90 0.18 4.21 9.68
CA HIS A 90 -0.54 3.64 8.54
C HIS A 90 0.03 2.26 8.20
N SER A 91 -0.81 1.40 7.61
CA SER A 91 -0.35 0.08 7.20
C SER A 91 0.62 0.13 6.03
N GLU A 92 1.65 -0.73 6.07
CA GLU A 92 2.57 -0.97 4.96
C GLU A 92 2.41 -2.42 4.48
N TYR A 93 2.25 -2.61 3.18
CA TYR A 93 2.07 -3.92 2.57
C TYR A 93 3.30 -4.29 1.76
N VAL A 94 3.89 -5.46 2.05
CA VAL A 94 5.18 -5.88 1.51
C VAL A 94 5.04 -7.25 0.84
N ILE A 95 5.42 -7.30 -0.44
CA ILE A 95 5.56 -8.51 -1.24
C ILE A 95 7.06 -8.80 -1.46
N TYR A 96 7.39 -10.07 -1.69
CA TYR A 96 8.78 -10.53 -1.82
C TYR A 96 9.08 -11.11 -3.22
N ASN A 97 8.09 -11.11 -4.12
CA ASN A 97 8.22 -11.53 -5.50
C ASN A 97 7.64 -10.44 -6.41
N GLU A 98 8.45 -9.93 -7.34
CA GLU A 98 8.05 -8.88 -8.29
C GLU A 98 6.83 -9.29 -9.14
N GLY A 99 6.66 -10.59 -9.42
CA GLY A 99 5.50 -11.13 -10.12
C GLY A 99 4.17 -10.96 -9.37
N GLN A 100 4.18 -10.55 -8.10
CA GLN A 100 2.97 -10.18 -7.36
C GLN A 100 2.52 -8.75 -7.62
N ALA A 101 3.32 -7.91 -8.30
CA ALA A 101 2.98 -6.52 -8.59
C ALA A 101 2.76 -6.28 -10.08
N ARG A 102 1.76 -5.46 -10.40
CA ARG A 102 1.53 -4.95 -11.75
C ARG A 102 1.17 -3.47 -11.71
N LEU A 103 1.98 -2.64 -12.36
CA LEU A 103 1.68 -1.21 -12.52
C LEU A 103 0.41 -1.05 -13.35
N ARG A 104 -0.57 -0.28 -12.83
CA ARG A 104 -1.83 -0.02 -13.53
C ARG A 104 -1.99 1.44 -13.93
N TYR A 105 -1.61 2.35 -13.03
CA TYR A 105 -1.76 3.78 -13.26
C TYR A 105 -0.54 4.53 -12.73
N LEU A 106 -0.24 5.67 -13.38
CA LEU A 106 0.66 6.69 -12.91
C LEU A 106 -0.15 7.97 -12.71
N ALA A 107 -0.24 8.43 -11.47
CA ALA A 107 -0.87 9.69 -11.12
C ALA A 107 0.19 10.80 -11.06
N LYS A 108 0.03 11.84 -11.88
CA LYS A 108 0.73 13.12 -11.74
C LYS A 108 -0.12 14.03 -10.86
N PHE A 109 0.48 14.68 -9.87
CA PHE A 109 -0.22 15.62 -8.99
C PHE A 109 0.71 16.77 -8.61
N SER A 110 0.11 17.91 -8.25
CA SER A 110 0.86 19.08 -7.80
C SER A 110 0.67 19.28 -6.29
N PHE A 111 1.74 19.68 -5.61
CA PHE A 111 1.67 20.09 -4.21
C PHE A 111 1.34 21.58 -4.14
N ALA A 112 0.36 21.93 -3.32
CA ALA A 112 0.03 23.32 -2.98
C ALA A 112 1.08 23.91 -2.02
#